data_AF-A0A8H8YYT9-F1
#
_entry.id   AF-A0A8H8YYT9-F1
#
_cell.length_a   1.000
_cell.length_b   1.000
_cell.length_c   1.000
_cell.angle_alpha   90.00
_cell.angle_beta   90.00
_cell.angle_gamma   90.00
#
_symmetry.space_group_name_H-M   'P 1'
#
loop_
_entity.id
_entity.type
_entity.pdbx_description
1 polymer ?
#
loop_
_entity_poly.entity_id
_entity_poly.type
_entity_poly.pdbx_seq_one_letter_code
_entity_poly.pdbx_strand_id
1 'polypeptide(L)'
;MEENDKSHIIAEICQAVLGGELERAAVVLRYTYPFTRPTVAGRKYTESEALRIFIRDGFVDRYSGQRLVFSPVLRLLSRLLPEEFPFHPNWKMDACHIAYWELSPTLDHVVPVTLGGADNATNWVCTSMLRNSVKANWTLEALGWHLVPPGDLHQWDGLLQWFVTYVEEHQELAQEPYFRRWHRAARSAWQQAL
;
A
#
# COMPACT_ATOMS: atom_id res chain seq x y z
N MET A 1 11.64 11.55 29.92
CA MET A 1 11.69 11.88 28.48
C MET A 1 13.15 12.17 28.19
N GLU A 2 13.98 11.13 28.10
CA GLU A 2 15.44 11.30 28.05
C GLU A 2 16.14 10.00 27.62
N GLU A 3 15.73 9.45 26.49
CA GLU A 3 16.54 8.46 25.78
C GLU A 3 16.47 8.83 24.29
N ASN A 4 17.60 9.31 23.76
CA ASN A 4 17.80 9.72 22.36
C ASN A 4 17.01 10.93 21.83
N ASP A 5 17.19 12.11 22.43
CA ASP A 5 16.94 13.34 21.67
C ASP A 5 17.99 13.47 20.56
N LYS A 6 17.58 13.09 19.34
CA LYS A 6 18.42 13.16 18.14
C LYS A 6 18.94 14.58 17.90
N SER A 7 18.21 15.62 18.32
CA SER A 7 18.65 17.00 18.16
C SER A 7 19.86 17.33 19.04
N HIS A 8 19.92 16.78 20.26
CA HIS A 8 21.08 16.94 21.15
C HIS A 8 22.32 16.20 20.62
N ILE A 9 22.15 15.01 20.04
CA ILE A 9 23.26 14.30 19.39
C ILE A 9 23.86 15.15 18.26
N ILE A 10 23.01 15.76 17.43
CA ILE A 10 23.46 16.67 16.37
C ILE A 10 24.15 17.92 16.95
N ALA A 11 23.61 18.49 18.03
CA ALA A 11 24.25 19.64 18.69
C ALA A 11 25.65 19.30 19.22
N GLU A 12 25.84 18.12 19.83
CA GLU A 12 27.16 17.64 20.26
C GLU A 12 28.13 17.50 19.08
N ILE A 13 27.67 16.91 17.97
CA ILE A 13 28.47 16.79 16.75
C ILE A 13 28.90 18.18 16.25
N CYS A 14 27.99 19.15 16.20
CA CYS A 14 28.31 20.52 15.79
C CYS A 14 29.34 21.19 16.71
N GLN A 15 29.28 20.97 18.02
CA GLN A 15 30.28 21.50 18.96
C GLN A 15 31.66 20.87 18.73
N ALA A 16 31.73 19.55 18.54
CA ALA A 16 32.97 18.87 18.20
C ALA A 16 33.57 19.41 16.89
N VAL A 17 32.74 19.65 15.87
CA VAL A 17 33.16 20.28 14.61
C VAL A 17 33.70 21.70 14.83
N LEU A 18 33.03 22.53 15.64
CA LEU A 18 33.47 23.89 15.95
C LEU A 18 34.81 23.92 16.69
N GLY A 19 35.07 22.94 17.54
CA GLY A 19 36.35 22.74 18.23
C GLY A 19 37.46 22.13 17.36
N GLY A 20 37.19 21.77 16.10
CA GLY A 20 38.16 21.09 15.22
C GLY A 20 38.31 19.59 15.49
N GLU A 21 37.46 18.98 16.31
CA GLU A 21 37.51 17.58 16.74
C GLU A 21 36.74 16.65 15.78
N LEU A 22 37.12 16.62 14.49
CA LEU A 22 36.37 15.87 13.47
C LEU A 22 36.28 14.36 13.74
N GLU A 23 37.32 13.74 14.29
CA GLU A 23 37.26 12.30 14.61
C GLU A 23 36.25 12.02 15.73
N ARG A 24 36.17 12.89 16.73
CA ARG A 24 35.16 12.79 17.80
C ARG A 24 33.76 12.90 17.21
N ALA A 25 33.51 13.90 16.37
CA ALA A 25 32.24 14.05 15.65
C ALA A 25 31.88 12.77 14.87
N ALA A 26 32.86 12.18 14.18
CA ALA A 26 32.66 10.95 13.42
C ALA A 26 32.39 9.72 14.31
N VAL A 27 32.99 9.63 15.50
CA VAL A 27 32.71 8.56 16.48
C VAL A 27 31.30 8.70 17.03
N VAL A 28 30.86 9.90 17.42
CA VAL A 28 29.49 10.14 17.91
C VAL A 28 28.46 9.73 16.85
N LEU A 29 28.66 10.12 15.59
CA LEU A 29 27.82 9.69 14.46
C LEU A 29 27.82 8.16 14.30
N ARG A 30 28.98 7.51 14.31
CA ARG A 30 29.08 6.07 14.06
C ARG A 30 28.39 5.21 15.12
N TYR A 31 28.40 5.63 16.39
CA TYR A 31 27.91 4.79 17.49
C TYR A 31 26.57 5.23 18.07
N THR A 32 26.22 6.51 17.96
CA THR A 32 25.01 7.07 18.60
C THR A 32 23.91 7.38 17.59
N TYR A 33 24.28 7.77 16.36
CA TYR A 33 23.31 8.02 15.29
C TYR A 33 23.80 7.51 13.93
N PRO A 34 23.98 6.18 13.79
CA PRO A 34 24.62 5.59 12.62
C PRO A 34 23.81 5.78 11.35
N PHE A 35 24.51 6.07 10.25
CA PHE A 35 23.95 5.94 8.91
C PHE A 35 23.98 4.48 8.48
N THR A 36 22.81 3.92 8.18
CA THR A 36 22.67 2.58 7.60
C THR A 36 22.36 2.69 6.11
N ARG A 37 23.10 1.95 5.27
CA ARG A 37 22.78 1.79 3.85
C ARG A 37 21.90 0.56 3.68
N PRO A 38 20.61 0.71 3.36
CA PRO A 38 19.75 -0.43 3.11
C PRO A 38 20.02 -1.02 1.73
N THR A 39 19.99 -2.35 1.64
CA THR A 39 19.92 -3.04 0.34
C THR A 39 18.48 -2.99 -0.15
N VAL A 40 18.25 -2.34 -1.28
CA VAL A 40 16.90 -2.15 -1.83
C VAL A 40 16.58 -3.32 -2.77
N ALA A 41 15.59 -4.14 -2.43
CA ALA A 41 14.98 -5.06 -3.38
C ALA A 41 14.10 -4.29 -4.37
N GLY A 42 14.09 -4.68 -5.64
CA GLY A 42 13.17 -4.06 -6.61
C GLY A 42 11.76 -4.58 -6.40
N ARG A 43 10.75 -3.69 -6.35
CA ARG A 43 9.33 -4.07 -6.24
C ARG A 43 8.90 -4.90 -7.44
N LYS A 44 8.55 -6.18 -7.23
CA LYS A 44 8.00 -7.04 -8.29
C LYS A 44 6.89 -7.93 -7.73
N TYR A 45 5.65 -7.55 -8.02
CA TYR A 45 4.50 -8.42 -7.81
C TYR A 45 3.58 -8.40 -9.02
N THR A 46 2.89 -9.50 -9.23
CA THR A 46 1.84 -9.67 -10.23
C THR A 46 0.48 -9.24 -9.68
N GLU A 47 -0.46 -8.93 -10.58
CA GLU A 47 -1.87 -8.67 -10.20
C GLU A 47 -2.46 -9.83 -9.38
N SER A 48 -2.12 -11.07 -9.71
CA SER A 48 -2.56 -12.28 -8.99
C SER A 48 -1.95 -12.42 -7.59
N GLU A 49 -0.71 -11.95 -7.38
CA GLU A 49 -0.12 -11.89 -6.04
C GLU A 49 -0.80 -10.82 -5.19
N ALA A 50 -1.03 -9.62 -5.76
CA ALA A 50 -1.76 -8.56 -5.09
C ALA A 50 -3.17 -9.00 -4.68
N LEU A 51 -3.93 -9.60 -5.60
CA LEU A 51 -5.27 -10.10 -5.30
C LEU A 51 -5.28 -11.16 -4.18
N ARG A 52 -4.29 -12.06 -4.14
CA ARG A 52 -4.15 -13.04 -3.06
C ARG A 52 -3.95 -12.37 -1.70
N ILE A 53 -3.15 -11.31 -1.63
CA ILE A 53 -2.98 -10.53 -0.39
C ILE A 53 -4.27 -9.78 -0.02
N PHE A 54 -4.96 -9.19 -0.99
CA PHE A 54 -6.22 -8.47 -0.73
C PHE A 54 -7.27 -9.41 -0.13
N ILE A 55 -7.38 -10.63 -0.65
CA ILE A 55 -8.27 -11.68 -0.14
C ILE A 55 -7.81 -12.15 1.24
N ARG A 56 -6.51 -12.45 1.43
CA ARG A 56 -5.94 -12.82 2.74
C ARG A 56 -6.26 -11.78 3.81
N ASP A 57 -6.22 -10.50 3.43
CA ASP A 57 -6.46 -9.37 4.32
C ASP A 57 -7.94 -8.96 4.40
N GLY A 58 -8.85 -9.66 3.70
CA GLY A 58 -10.30 -9.44 3.75
C GLY A 58 -10.76 -8.14 3.10
N PHE A 59 -10.02 -7.63 2.10
CA PHE A 59 -10.23 -6.31 1.50
C PHE A 59 -10.35 -5.19 2.54
N VAL A 60 -9.57 -5.29 3.61
CA VAL A 60 -9.45 -4.25 4.64
C VAL A 60 -8.13 -3.52 4.47
N ASP A 61 -8.18 -2.19 4.58
CA ASP A 61 -7.00 -1.36 4.75
C ASP A 61 -6.34 -1.70 6.09
N ARG A 62 -5.23 -2.41 6.06
CA ARG A 62 -4.55 -2.92 7.25
C ARG A 62 -3.92 -1.82 8.12
N TYR A 63 -3.93 -0.56 7.67
CA TYR A 63 -3.45 0.59 8.44
C TYR A 63 -4.56 1.36 9.14
N SER A 64 -5.79 1.30 8.65
CA SER A 64 -6.91 2.10 9.17
C SER A 64 -8.17 1.30 9.53
N GLY A 65 -8.29 0.06 9.06
CA GLY A 65 -9.48 -0.77 9.23
C GLY A 65 -10.61 -0.46 8.25
N GLN A 66 -10.43 0.50 7.34
CA GLN A 66 -11.42 0.83 6.33
C GLN A 66 -11.62 -0.33 5.33
N ARG A 67 -12.87 -0.61 4.96
CA ARG A 67 -13.18 -1.56 3.88
C ARG A 67 -12.82 -0.97 2.52
N LEU A 68 -12.17 -1.77 1.68
CA LEU A 68 -11.70 -1.41 0.35
C LEU A 68 -12.51 -2.14 -0.73
N VAL A 69 -12.50 -1.59 -1.95
CA VAL A 69 -13.28 -2.10 -3.08
C VAL A 69 -12.32 -2.65 -4.12
N PHE A 70 -12.55 -3.87 -4.58
CA PHE A 70 -11.80 -4.50 -5.65
C PHE A 70 -11.71 -3.56 -6.86
N SER A 71 -10.51 -3.12 -7.22
CA SER A 71 -10.30 -2.01 -8.17
C SER A 71 -11.06 -2.12 -9.50
N PRO A 72 -11.24 -3.32 -10.10
CA PRO A 72 -12.05 -3.47 -11.30
C PRO A 72 -13.51 -3.03 -11.16
N VAL A 73 -14.10 -3.06 -9.97
CA VAL A 73 -15.43 -2.49 -9.69
C VAL A 73 -15.42 -0.98 -9.89
N LEU A 74 -14.42 -0.27 -9.37
CA LEU A 74 -14.31 1.18 -9.56
C LEU A 74 -14.12 1.54 -11.04
N ARG A 75 -13.33 0.74 -11.77
CA ARG A 75 -13.13 0.92 -13.22
C ARG A 75 -14.40 0.64 -14.01
N LEU A 76 -15.20 -0.31 -13.57
CA LEU A 76 -16.51 -0.58 -14.13
C LEU A 76 -17.47 0.60 -13.89
N LEU A 77 -17.48 1.19 -12.69
CA LEU A 77 -18.26 2.41 -12.44
C LEU A 77 -17.83 3.56 -13.35
N SER A 78 -16.54 3.78 -13.58
CA SER A 78 -16.08 4.78 -14.56
C SER A 78 -16.51 4.49 -15.99
N ARG A 79 -16.70 3.22 -16.33
CA ARG A 79 -17.17 2.80 -17.66
C ARG A 79 -18.68 3.01 -17.83
N LEU A 80 -19.45 2.84 -16.76
CA LEU A 80 -20.90 2.95 -16.75
C LEU A 80 -21.38 4.39 -16.50
N LEU A 81 -20.67 5.13 -15.66
CA LEU A 81 -21.00 6.48 -15.17
C LEU A 81 -19.77 7.39 -15.34
N PRO A 82 -19.32 7.67 -16.57
CA PRO A 82 -18.06 8.38 -16.81
C PRO A 82 -18.05 9.83 -16.33
N GLU A 83 -19.21 10.50 -16.27
CA GLU A 83 -19.32 11.88 -15.80
C GLU A 83 -19.31 11.96 -14.26
N GLU A 84 -20.02 11.05 -13.60
CA GLU A 84 -20.12 11.03 -12.13
C GLU A 84 -18.94 10.32 -11.46
N PHE A 85 -18.35 9.33 -12.14
CA PHE A 85 -17.25 8.51 -11.62
C PHE A 85 -16.06 8.52 -12.59
N PRO A 86 -15.48 9.67 -12.93
CA PRO A 86 -14.46 9.77 -13.97
C PRO A 86 -13.19 9.01 -13.61
N PHE A 87 -12.47 8.56 -14.65
CA PHE A 87 -11.13 8.02 -14.53
C PHE A 87 -10.21 8.58 -15.60
N HIS A 88 -9.04 9.02 -15.16
CA HIS A 88 -7.93 9.45 -16.00
C HIS A 88 -6.79 8.41 -15.94
N PRO A 89 -6.26 7.93 -17.10
CA PRO A 89 -5.19 6.92 -17.16
C PRO A 89 -3.94 7.23 -16.33
N ASN A 90 -3.60 8.51 -16.22
CA ASN A 90 -2.45 8.98 -15.44
C ASN A 90 -2.82 9.38 -13.99
N TRP A 91 -4.00 8.99 -13.48
CA TRP A 91 -4.41 9.25 -12.10
C TRP A 91 -4.35 10.73 -11.71
N LYS A 92 -4.83 11.61 -12.59
CA LYS A 92 -4.91 13.04 -12.29
C LYS A 92 -6.02 13.25 -11.26
N MET A 93 -5.69 13.80 -10.09
CA MET A 93 -6.64 13.96 -8.98
C MET A 93 -7.83 14.88 -9.33
N ASP A 94 -7.63 15.86 -10.22
CA ASP A 94 -8.67 16.77 -10.71
C ASP A 94 -9.55 16.17 -11.82
N ALA A 95 -9.23 14.97 -12.31
CA ALA A 95 -9.92 14.29 -13.40
C ALA A 95 -10.21 12.80 -13.11
N CYS A 96 -10.11 12.39 -11.85
CA CYS A 96 -10.46 11.06 -11.36
C CYS A 96 -11.35 11.20 -10.14
N HIS A 97 -12.31 10.28 -9.99
CA HIS A 97 -13.09 10.19 -8.77
C HIS A 97 -12.19 9.84 -7.57
N ILE A 98 -12.38 10.53 -6.43
CA ILE A 98 -11.52 10.39 -5.24
C ILE A 98 -11.49 8.98 -4.65
N ALA A 99 -12.55 8.20 -4.87
CA ALA A 99 -12.64 6.80 -4.46
C ALA A 99 -11.49 5.92 -4.98
N TYR A 100 -10.83 6.28 -6.08
CA TYR A 100 -9.62 5.57 -6.51
C TYR A 100 -8.48 5.65 -5.48
N TRP A 101 -8.37 6.74 -4.73
CA TRP A 101 -7.40 6.88 -3.65
C TRP A 101 -7.89 6.25 -2.35
N GLU A 102 -9.15 6.50 -2.00
CA GLU A 102 -9.71 6.10 -0.71
C GLU A 102 -10.04 4.61 -0.64
N LEU A 103 -10.50 4.01 -1.74
CA LEU A 103 -11.10 2.67 -1.74
C LEU A 103 -10.35 1.66 -2.59
N SER A 104 -9.51 2.07 -3.55
CA SER A 104 -8.73 1.10 -4.34
C SER A 104 -7.65 0.46 -3.47
N PRO A 105 -7.64 -0.88 -3.35
CA PRO A 105 -6.56 -1.57 -2.66
C PRO A 105 -5.26 -1.48 -3.46
N THR A 106 -4.17 -1.48 -2.72
CA THR A 106 -2.81 -1.63 -3.21
C THR A 106 -2.00 -2.43 -2.20
N LEU A 107 -0.86 -2.95 -2.67
CA LEU A 107 0.11 -3.57 -1.81
C LEU A 107 1.04 -2.51 -1.23
N ASP A 108 1.29 -2.60 0.06
CA ASP A 108 2.39 -1.89 0.70
C ASP A 108 3.20 -2.83 1.60
N HIS A 109 4.42 -2.43 1.87
CA HIS A 109 5.36 -3.12 2.74
C HIS A 109 5.24 -2.60 4.17
N VAL A 110 4.96 -3.46 5.13
CA VAL A 110 4.88 -3.07 6.56
C VAL A 110 6.19 -2.40 6.98
N VAL A 111 7.32 -3.06 6.69
CA VAL A 111 8.66 -2.45 6.74
C VAL A 111 9.01 -1.96 5.34
N PRO A 112 9.25 -0.66 5.12
CA PRO A 112 9.62 -0.14 3.81
C PRO A 112 10.87 -0.83 3.24
N VAL A 113 10.86 -1.13 1.94
CA VAL A 113 12.03 -1.73 1.26
C VAL A 113 13.26 -0.82 1.32
N THR A 114 13.02 0.51 1.31
CA THR A 114 14.04 1.54 1.53
C THR A 114 14.66 1.51 2.92
N LEU A 115 14.09 0.75 3.86
CA LEU A 115 14.63 0.48 5.20
C LEU A 115 15.00 -1.00 5.39
N GLY A 116 15.16 -1.76 4.29
CA GLY A 116 15.55 -3.17 4.33
C GLY A 116 14.39 -4.16 4.47
N GLY A 117 13.13 -3.72 4.31
CA GLY A 117 11.98 -4.59 4.31
C GLY A 117 11.98 -5.60 3.15
N ALA A 118 11.55 -6.83 3.42
CA ALA A 118 11.47 -7.89 2.42
C ALA A 118 10.41 -7.60 1.35
N ASP A 119 10.70 -7.89 0.08
CA ASP A 119 9.73 -7.77 -1.02
C ASP A 119 9.02 -9.11 -1.26
N ASN A 120 8.20 -9.54 -0.29
CA ASN A 120 7.38 -10.75 -0.39
C ASN A 120 6.17 -10.70 0.56
N ALA A 121 5.31 -11.71 0.44
CA ALA A 121 4.03 -11.80 1.15
C ALA A 121 4.10 -11.71 2.69
N THR A 122 5.25 -12.00 3.32
CA THR A 122 5.39 -11.88 4.79
C THR A 122 5.45 -10.43 5.26
N ASN A 123 5.80 -9.52 4.35
CA ASN A 123 5.90 -8.08 4.61
C ASN A 123 4.88 -7.26 3.82
N TRP A 124 4.11 -7.88 2.93
CA TRP A 124 3.05 -7.21 2.17
C TRP A 124 1.72 -7.19 2.91
N VAL A 125 1.01 -6.08 2.81
CA VAL A 125 -0.36 -5.89 3.32
C VAL A 125 -1.24 -5.17 2.32
N CYS A 126 -2.54 -5.38 2.43
CA CYS A 126 -3.58 -4.62 1.75
C CYS A 126 -3.76 -3.24 2.41
N THR A 127 -3.74 -2.17 1.63
CA THR A 127 -4.01 -0.80 2.09
C THR A 127 -4.64 0.01 0.96
N SER A 128 -5.30 1.12 1.26
CA SER A 128 -5.74 2.09 0.25
C SER A 128 -4.54 2.78 -0.41
N MET A 129 -4.72 3.23 -1.65
CA MET A 129 -3.74 4.09 -2.34
C MET A 129 -3.44 5.37 -1.53
N LEU A 130 -4.44 5.91 -0.84
CA LEU A 130 -4.30 7.07 0.03
C LEU A 130 -3.37 6.77 1.21
N ARG A 131 -3.65 5.73 1.99
CA ARG A 131 -2.83 5.38 3.17
C ARG A 131 -1.43 4.93 2.80
N ASN A 132 -1.28 4.22 1.69
CA ASN A 132 0.04 3.91 1.13
C ASN A 132 0.84 5.18 0.81
N SER A 133 0.21 6.17 0.17
CA SER A 133 0.85 7.45 -0.16
C SER A 133 1.23 8.24 1.08
N VAL A 134 0.38 8.24 2.11
CA VAL A 134 0.68 8.87 3.41
C VAL A 134 1.84 8.17 4.11
N LYS A 135 1.87 6.83 4.09
CA LYS A 135 2.93 6.07 4.73
C LYS A 135 4.28 6.27 4.05
N ALA A 136 4.30 6.27 2.72
CA ALA A 136 5.52 6.44 1.93
C ALA A 136 6.66 5.52 2.42
N ASN A 137 7.78 6.09 2.87
CA ASN A 137 8.95 5.35 3.37
C ASN A 137 9.03 5.31 4.90
N TRP A 138 7.97 5.68 5.62
CA TRP A 138 7.95 5.66 7.07
C TRP A 138 7.58 4.27 7.60
N THR A 139 8.12 3.94 8.78
CA THR A 139 7.66 2.78 9.56
C THR A 139 6.30 3.11 10.19
N LEU A 140 5.52 2.07 10.53
CA LEU A 140 4.27 2.27 11.26
C LEU A 140 4.50 2.97 12.60
N GLU A 141 5.56 2.58 13.32
CA GLU A 141 5.96 3.21 14.58
C GLU A 141 6.21 4.71 14.42
N ALA A 142 6.93 5.14 13.37
CA ALA A 142 7.20 6.55 13.12
C ALA A 142 5.93 7.37 12.86
N LEU A 143 4.87 6.73 12.37
CA LEU A 143 3.55 7.35 12.14
C LEU A 143 2.59 7.18 13.33
N GLY A 144 2.99 6.46 14.37
CA GLY A 144 2.10 6.06 15.47
C GLY A 144 0.99 5.09 15.02
N TRP A 145 1.21 4.37 13.94
CA TRP A 145 0.26 3.40 13.39
C TRP A 145 0.54 1.99 13.91
N HIS A 146 -0.48 1.14 13.86
CA HIS A 146 -0.37 -0.28 14.11
C HIS A 146 -1.14 -1.04 13.03
N LEU A 147 -0.79 -2.31 12.83
CA LEU A 147 -1.57 -3.15 11.92
C LEU A 147 -2.91 -3.50 12.54
N VAL A 148 -3.97 -3.19 11.80
CA VAL A 148 -5.32 -3.67 12.09
C VAL A 148 -5.40 -5.16 11.69
N PRO A 149 -6.20 -6.00 12.36
CA PRO A 149 -6.45 -7.38 11.93
C PRO A 149 -7.05 -7.45 10.51
N PRO A 150 -6.89 -8.59 9.79
CA PRO A 150 -7.57 -8.80 8.53
C PRO A 150 -9.10 -8.84 8.70
N GLY A 151 -9.83 -8.54 7.63
CA GLY A 151 -11.29 -8.62 7.60
C GLY A 151 -11.83 -10.04 7.41
N ASP A 152 -13.15 -10.16 7.51
CA ASP A 152 -13.91 -11.38 7.22
C ASP A 152 -14.56 -11.26 5.84
N LEU A 153 -14.17 -12.14 4.92
CA LEU A 153 -14.67 -12.17 3.53
C LEU A 153 -16.17 -12.48 3.46
N HIS A 154 -16.75 -13.16 4.44
CA HIS A 154 -18.20 -13.39 4.48
C HIS A 154 -18.99 -12.11 4.80
N GLN A 155 -18.34 -11.11 5.41
CA GLN A 155 -18.94 -9.81 5.70
C GLN A 155 -18.62 -8.78 4.62
N TRP A 156 -17.44 -8.87 4.01
CA TRP A 156 -16.99 -7.97 2.96
C TRP A 156 -15.90 -8.61 2.11
N ASP A 157 -16.22 -8.95 0.87
CA ASP A 157 -15.31 -9.55 -0.11
C ASP A 157 -14.71 -8.51 -1.08
N GLY A 158 -14.86 -7.22 -0.79
CA GLY A 158 -14.45 -6.15 -1.69
C GLY A 158 -15.30 -6.00 -2.94
N LEU A 159 -16.53 -6.55 -2.97
CA LEU A 159 -17.41 -6.62 -4.14
C LEU A 159 -16.85 -7.53 -5.25
N LEU A 160 -16.03 -8.51 -4.88
CA LEU A 160 -15.43 -9.46 -5.80
C LEU A 160 -16.50 -10.35 -6.46
N GLN A 161 -17.42 -10.91 -5.66
CA GLN A 161 -18.54 -11.71 -6.15
C GLN A 161 -19.45 -10.88 -7.05
N TRP A 162 -19.80 -9.66 -6.63
CA TRP A 162 -20.63 -8.75 -7.42
C TRP A 162 -20.01 -8.47 -8.80
N PHE A 163 -18.69 -8.20 -8.84
CA PHE A 163 -17.97 -7.99 -10.10
C PHE A 163 -18.04 -9.21 -11.03
N VAL A 164 -17.83 -10.41 -10.50
CA VAL A 164 -17.91 -11.65 -11.29
C VAL A 164 -19.31 -11.81 -11.88
N THR A 165 -20.35 -11.73 -11.05
CA THR A 165 -21.75 -11.85 -11.49
C THR A 165 -22.09 -10.81 -12.56
N TYR A 166 -21.74 -9.54 -12.34
CA TYR A 166 -22.06 -8.47 -13.27
C TYR A 166 -21.40 -8.68 -14.64
N VAL A 167 -20.13 -9.06 -14.69
CA VAL A 167 -19.41 -9.29 -15.96
C VAL A 167 -19.92 -10.53 -16.69
N GLU A 168 -20.38 -11.57 -15.98
CA GLU A 168 -20.98 -12.75 -16.61
C GLU A 168 -22.34 -12.45 -17.27
N GLU A 169 -23.11 -11.52 -16.71
CA GLU A 169 -24.39 -11.06 -17.26
C GLU A 169 -24.23 -10.07 -18.44
N HIS A 170 -23.07 -9.43 -18.57
CA HIS A 170 -22.79 -8.38 -19.55
C HIS A 170 -21.59 -8.76 -20.45
N GLN A 171 -21.84 -9.64 -21.43
CA GLN A 171 -20.80 -10.27 -22.26
C GLN A 171 -19.91 -9.29 -23.02
N GLU A 172 -20.39 -8.08 -23.32
CA GLU A 172 -19.60 -7.02 -23.94
C GLU A 172 -18.41 -6.60 -23.08
N LEU A 173 -18.54 -6.61 -21.74
CA LEU A 173 -17.44 -6.29 -20.83
C LEU A 173 -16.38 -7.38 -20.85
N ALA A 174 -16.78 -8.65 -21.01
CA ALA A 174 -15.84 -9.75 -21.17
C ALA A 174 -15.00 -9.64 -22.46
N GLN A 175 -15.43 -8.81 -23.43
CA GLN A 175 -14.64 -8.53 -24.63
C GLN A 175 -13.58 -7.44 -24.38
N GLU A 176 -13.73 -6.58 -23.38
CA GLU A 176 -12.73 -5.57 -23.05
C GLU A 176 -11.51 -6.21 -22.35
N PRO A 177 -10.26 -5.99 -22.83
CA PRO A 177 -9.08 -6.67 -22.30
C PRO A 177 -8.84 -6.52 -20.79
N TYR A 178 -9.16 -5.34 -20.24
CA TYR A 178 -9.02 -5.07 -18.80
C TYR A 178 -9.99 -5.93 -17.97
N PHE A 179 -11.28 -5.84 -18.27
CA PHE A 179 -12.31 -6.59 -17.54
C PHE A 179 -12.19 -8.09 -17.75
N ARG A 180 -11.85 -8.55 -18.97
CA ARG A 180 -11.60 -9.97 -19.25
C ARG A 180 -10.51 -10.56 -18.36
N ARG A 181 -9.38 -9.85 -18.23
CA ARG A 181 -8.23 -10.29 -17.42
C ARG A 181 -8.61 -10.38 -15.95
N TRP A 182 -9.25 -9.33 -15.42
CA TRP A 182 -9.66 -9.26 -14.02
C TRP A 182 -10.80 -10.22 -13.68
N HIS A 183 -11.74 -10.45 -14.60
CA HIS A 183 -12.79 -11.45 -14.43
C HIS A 183 -12.22 -12.85 -14.26
N ARG A 184 -11.24 -13.23 -15.09
CA ARG A 184 -10.54 -14.52 -14.96
C ARG A 184 -9.85 -14.65 -13.59
N ALA A 185 -9.16 -13.60 -13.14
CA ALA A 185 -8.48 -13.60 -11.85
C ALA A 185 -9.46 -13.67 -10.67
N ALA A 186 -10.49 -12.82 -10.68
CA ALA A 186 -11.51 -12.76 -9.65
C ALA A 186 -12.29 -14.08 -9.52
N ARG A 187 -12.71 -14.68 -10.64
CA ARG A 187 -13.43 -15.96 -10.63
C ARG A 187 -12.59 -17.09 -10.03
N SER A 188 -11.31 -17.17 -10.41
CA SER A 188 -10.40 -18.18 -9.83
C SER A 188 -10.18 -17.96 -8.33
N ALA A 189 -10.13 -16.72 -7.88
CA ALA A 189 -9.87 -16.39 -6.50
C ALA A 189 -11.11 -16.59 -5.63
N TRP A 190 -12.29 -16.22 -6.13
CA TRP A 190 -13.59 -16.45 -5.49
C TRP A 190 -13.82 -17.93 -5.19
N GLN A 191 -13.54 -18.81 -6.16
CA GLN A 191 -13.68 -20.27 -6.02
C GLN A 191 -12.72 -20.92 -5.02
N GLN A 192 -11.65 -20.23 -4.63
CA GLN A 192 -10.62 -20.74 -3.71
C GLN A 192 -10.75 -20.16 -2.29
N ALA A 193 -11.42 -19.02 -2.14
CA ALA A 193 -11.45 -18.23 -0.92
C ALA A 193 -12.75 -18.40 -0.11
N LEU A 194 -13.80 -18.99 -0.71
CA LEU A 194 -15.10 -19.31 -0.10
C LEU A 194 -15.44 -20.78 -0.41
#